data_AF-A0A7U9T1R9-F1
#
_entry.id   AF-A0A7U9T1R9-F1
#
_cell.length_a   1.000
_cell.length_b   1.000
_cell.length_c   1.000
_cell.angle_alpha   90.00
_cell.angle_beta   90.00
_cell.angle_gamma   90.00
#
_symmetry.space_group_name_H-M   'P 1'
#
loop_
_entity.id
_entity.type
_entity.pdbx_description
1 polymer ?
#
loop_
_entity_poly.entity_id
_entity_poly.type
_entity_poly.pdbx_seq_one_letter_code
_entity_poly.pdbx_strand_id
1 'polypeptide(L)'
;MSNAKIAKLHTKVFSTPQFSKERERAISALSEADRAAVFNLERDYMAGRITREQIAEMAQKEGETMTYQEFKEKTDSGTKGVLQEISKFAMESPEVYQQYRERYHREQDEAQQRHNRRLTEATFTNKPYSFR
;
A
#
# COMPACT_ATOMS: atom_id res chain seq x y z
N MET A 1 -9.69 2.31 -18.82
CA MET A 1 -8.59 1.38 -18.48
C MET A 1 -8.70 1.03 -17.01
N SER A 2 -8.52 -0.23 -16.62
CA SER A 2 -8.54 -0.60 -15.19
C SER A 2 -7.21 -0.25 -14.53
N ASN A 3 -7.26 0.20 -13.27
CA ASN A 3 -6.08 0.50 -12.46
C ASN A 3 -5.14 -0.71 -12.33
N ALA A 4 -5.70 -1.93 -12.33
CA ALA A 4 -4.91 -3.16 -12.33
C ALA A 4 -4.09 -3.36 -13.59
N LYS A 5 -4.68 -3.10 -14.77
CA LYS A 5 -3.92 -3.15 -16.02
C LYS A 5 -2.76 -2.15 -15.98
N ILE A 6 -3.01 -0.92 -15.54
CA ILE A 6 -1.99 0.14 -15.47
C ILE A 6 -0.86 -0.26 -14.49
N ALA A 7 -1.19 -0.78 -13.33
CA ALA A 7 -0.21 -1.20 -12.32
C ALA A 7 0.62 -2.42 -12.72
N LYS A 8 0.01 -3.40 -13.43
CA LYS A 8 0.75 -4.52 -14.05
C LYS A 8 1.74 -4.03 -15.10
N LEU A 9 1.31 -3.11 -15.96
CA LEU A 9 2.18 -2.50 -16.97
C LEU A 9 3.29 -1.67 -16.33
N HIS A 10 2.98 -0.91 -15.28
CA HIS A 10 3.98 -0.18 -14.49
C HIS A 10 5.02 -1.13 -13.92
N THR A 11 4.60 -2.20 -13.24
CA THR A 11 5.52 -3.20 -12.68
C THR A 11 6.41 -3.81 -13.77
N LYS A 12 5.85 -4.13 -14.94
CA LYS A 12 6.60 -4.66 -16.09
C LYS A 12 7.64 -3.68 -16.63
N VAL A 13 7.33 -2.38 -16.69
CA VAL A 13 8.23 -1.34 -17.20
C VAL A 13 9.31 -0.97 -16.16
N PHE A 14 8.92 -0.75 -14.91
CA PHE A 14 9.77 -0.20 -13.85
C PHE A 14 10.42 -1.27 -12.94
N SER A 15 10.24 -2.56 -13.24
CA SER A 15 11.09 -3.65 -12.72
C SER A 15 12.39 -3.81 -13.50
N THR A 16 12.44 -3.31 -14.74
CA THR A 16 13.64 -3.37 -15.57
C THR A 16 14.56 -2.17 -15.33
N PRO A 17 15.89 -2.34 -15.42
CA PRO A 17 16.85 -1.26 -15.24
C PRO A 17 16.60 -0.08 -16.18
N GLN A 18 16.87 1.12 -15.69
CA GLN A 18 16.83 2.34 -16.49
C GLN A 18 17.81 2.24 -17.67
N PHE A 19 17.37 2.68 -18.85
CA PHE A 19 18.12 2.60 -20.12
C PHE A 19 18.39 1.19 -20.66
N SER A 20 17.72 0.15 -20.16
CA SER A 20 17.78 -1.17 -20.79
C SER A 20 16.98 -1.20 -22.09
N LYS A 21 17.50 -1.92 -23.10
CA LYS A 21 16.75 -2.20 -24.35
C LYS A 21 15.41 -2.89 -24.08
N GLU A 22 15.32 -3.66 -23.00
CA GLU A 22 14.09 -4.31 -22.55
C GLU A 22 13.05 -3.27 -22.11
N ARG A 23 13.46 -2.26 -21.34
CA ARG A 23 12.57 -1.17 -20.92
C ARG A 23 12.08 -0.35 -22.10
N GLU A 24 12.96 -0.02 -23.04
CA GLU A 24 12.58 0.72 -24.26
C GLU A 24 11.57 -0.05 -25.10
N ARG A 25 11.77 -1.36 -25.26
CA ARG A 25 10.82 -2.26 -25.94
C ARG A 25 9.49 -2.34 -25.19
N ALA A 26 9.53 -2.50 -23.86
CA ALA A 26 8.33 -2.55 -23.04
C ALA A 26 7.51 -1.27 -23.16
N ILE A 27 8.17 -0.10 -23.14
CA ILE A 27 7.52 1.21 -23.32
C ILE A 27 6.98 1.37 -24.76
N SER A 28 7.74 0.94 -25.77
CA SER A 28 7.34 1.06 -27.19
C SER A 28 6.19 0.12 -27.57
N ALA A 29 5.99 -0.96 -26.81
CA ALA A 29 4.87 -1.88 -26.98
C ALA A 29 3.56 -1.38 -26.34
N LEU A 30 3.60 -0.30 -25.55
CA LEU A 30 2.41 0.29 -24.93
C LEU A 30 1.67 1.18 -25.94
N SER A 31 0.34 1.21 -25.86
CA SER A 31 -0.45 2.26 -26.49
C SER A 31 -0.11 3.62 -25.87
N GLU A 32 -0.33 4.72 -26.61
CA GLU A 32 -0.06 6.08 -26.11
C GLU A 32 -0.83 6.38 -24.81
N ALA A 33 -2.08 5.93 -24.72
CA ALA A 33 -2.89 6.04 -23.53
C ALA A 33 -2.37 5.20 -22.35
N ASP A 34 -1.94 3.94 -22.60
CA ASP A 34 -1.38 3.09 -21.55
C ASP A 34 -0.04 3.67 -21.05
N ARG A 35 0.77 4.22 -21.97
CA ARG A 35 2.04 4.88 -21.67
C ARG A 35 1.81 6.09 -20.76
N ALA A 36 0.89 6.99 -21.12
CA ALA A 36 0.57 8.15 -20.30
C ALA A 36 0.10 7.76 -18.88
N ALA A 37 -0.76 6.75 -18.77
CA ALA A 37 -1.25 6.25 -17.48
C ALA A 37 -0.14 5.66 -16.61
N VAL A 38 0.75 4.85 -17.20
CA VAL A 38 1.90 4.24 -16.50
C VAL A 38 2.89 5.30 -16.02
N PHE A 39 3.16 6.34 -16.81
CA PHE A 39 4.04 7.45 -16.39
C PHE A 39 3.39 8.34 -15.34
N ASN A 40 2.08 8.58 -15.41
CA ASN A 40 1.37 9.31 -14.35
C ASN A 40 1.44 8.57 -13.01
N LEU A 41 1.26 7.25 -13.02
CA LEU A 41 1.40 6.41 -11.83
C LEU A 41 2.82 6.47 -11.25
N GLU A 42 3.85 6.40 -12.11
CA GLU A 42 5.23 6.58 -11.66
C GLU A 42 5.47 7.98 -11.08
N ARG A 43 4.90 9.02 -11.69
CA ARG A 43 5.02 10.38 -11.19
C ARG A 43 4.41 10.52 -9.79
N ASP A 44 3.26 9.90 -9.54
CA ASP A 44 2.63 9.92 -8.21
C ASP A 44 3.45 9.11 -7.18
N TYR A 45 4.09 8.02 -7.60
CA TYR A 45 5.06 7.28 -6.78
C TYR A 45 6.28 8.14 -6.42
N MET A 46 6.88 8.78 -7.41
CA MET A 46 8.05 9.66 -7.23
C MET A 46 7.71 10.91 -6.40
N ALA A 47 6.46 11.37 -6.46
CA ALA A 47 5.95 12.46 -5.63
C ALA A 47 5.59 12.01 -4.20
N GLY A 48 5.74 10.72 -3.87
CA GLY A 48 5.40 10.16 -2.56
C GLY A 48 3.90 10.15 -2.25
N ARG A 49 3.03 10.34 -3.26
CA ARG A 49 1.57 10.29 -3.10
C ARG A 49 1.05 8.87 -2.99
N ILE A 50 1.76 7.94 -3.61
CA ILE A 50 1.47 6.51 -3.56
C ILE A 50 2.74 5.72 -3.26
N THR A 51 2.59 4.57 -2.61
CA THR A 51 3.70 3.67 -2.29
C THR A 51 3.83 2.56 -3.32
N ARG A 52 5.01 1.90 -3.36
CA ARG A 52 5.24 0.73 -4.22
C ARG A 52 4.29 -0.43 -3.87
N GLU A 53 3.91 -0.53 -2.59
CA GLU A 53 2.96 -1.50 -2.09
C GLU A 53 1.55 -1.24 -2.64
N GLN A 54 1.10 0.02 -2.64
CA GLN A 54 -0.18 0.41 -3.24
C GLN A 54 -0.22 0.11 -4.74
N ILE A 55 0.89 0.29 -5.47
CA ILE A 55 0.98 -0.09 -6.88
C ILE A 55 0.88 -1.60 -7.06
N ALA A 56 1.55 -2.38 -6.22
CA ALA A 56 1.47 -3.85 -6.25
C ALA A 56 0.04 -4.34 -5.96
N GLU A 57 -0.65 -3.71 -5.00
CA GLU A 57 -2.06 -4.00 -4.70
C GLU A 57 -2.98 -3.67 -5.88
N MET A 58 -2.77 -2.53 -6.53
CA MET A 58 -3.51 -2.18 -7.74
C MET A 58 -3.34 -3.26 -8.79
N ALA A 59 -2.13 -3.80 -8.99
CA ALA A 59 -1.83 -4.84 -9.97
C ALA A 59 -2.53 -6.18 -9.67
N GLN A 60 -2.87 -6.46 -8.41
CA GLN A 60 -3.62 -7.66 -8.01
C GLN A 60 -5.13 -7.53 -8.23
N LYS A 61 -5.65 -6.32 -8.48
CA LYS A 61 -7.09 -6.02 -8.62
C LYS A 61 -7.68 -6.44 -9.97
N GLU A 62 -7.41 -7.66 -10.42
CA GLU A 62 -8.10 -8.28 -11.57
C GLU A 62 -9.36 -9.04 -11.17
N GLY A 63 -9.63 -9.14 -9.87
CA GLY A 63 -10.93 -9.55 -9.32
C GLY A 63 -11.62 -8.39 -8.61
N GLU A 64 -12.92 -8.52 -8.43
CA GLU A 64 -13.83 -7.65 -7.66
C GLU A 64 -13.49 -7.60 -6.15
N THR A 65 -12.23 -7.82 -5.78
CA THR A 65 -11.79 -7.99 -4.40
C THR A 65 -11.38 -6.65 -3.79
N MET A 66 -11.70 -6.53 -2.50
CA MET A 66 -11.45 -5.34 -1.68
C MET A 66 -9.93 -5.08 -1.54
N THR A 67 -9.51 -3.83 -1.65
CA THR A 67 -8.09 -3.44 -1.46
C THR A 67 -7.72 -3.39 0.02
N TYR A 68 -6.42 -3.41 0.33
CA TYR A 68 -5.95 -3.31 1.71
C TYR A 68 -6.36 -1.98 2.35
N GLN A 69 -6.28 -0.89 1.60
CA GLN A 69 -6.69 0.42 2.09
C GLN A 69 -8.19 0.49 2.36
N GLU A 70 -9.03 -0.02 1.46
CA GLU A 70 -10.48 -0.15 1.70
C GLU A 70 -10.75 -1.05 2.91
N PHE A 71 -10.03 -2.17 3.06
CA PHE A 71 -10.12 -3.05 4.22
C PHE A 71 -9.75 -2.31 5.52
N LYS A 72 -8.67 -1.53 5.52
CA LYS A 72 -8.18 -0.78 6.68
C LYS A 72 -9.17 0.30 7.09
N GLU A 73 -9.58 1.17 6.17
CA GLU A 73 -10.57 2.22 6.42
C GLU A 73 -11.88 1.64 6.95
N LYS A 74 -12.32 0.52 6.38
CA LYS A 74 -13.51 -0.21 6.81
C LYS A 74 -13.36 -0.79 8.22
N THR A 75 -12.23 -1.44 8.50
CA THR A 75 -11.92 -2.01 9.81
C THR A 75 -11.85 -0.92 10.89
N ASP A 76 -11.25 0.23 10.57
CA ASP A 76 -11.15 1.39 11.46
C ASP A 76 -12.53 2.04 11.71
N SER A 77 -13.44 2.01 10.72
CA SER A 77 -14.75 2.66 10.82
C SER A 77 -15.69 2.05 11.87
N GLY A 78 -15.53 0.76 12.21
CA GLY A 78 -16.33 0.06 13.22
C GLY A 78 -17.84 -0.01 12.95
N THR A 79 -18.31 0.36 11.76
CA THR A 79 -19.75 0.42 11.46
C THR A 79 -20.32 -0.97 11.20
N LYS A 80 -21.54 -1.24 11.71
CA LYS A 80 -22.16 -2.59 11.66
C LYS A 80 -22.30 -3.17 10.25
N GLY A 81 -22.57 -2.34 9.24
CA GLY A 81 -22.68 -2.79 7.84
C GLY A 81 -21.34 -3.19 7.23
N VAL A 82 -20.26 -2.53 7.67
CA VAL A 82 -18.91 -2.77 7.15
C VAL A 82 -18.32 -4.09 7.67
N LEU A 83 -18.70 -4.53 8.88
CA LEU A 83 -18.31 -5.85 9.39
C LEU A 83 -18.89 -7.00 8.54
N GLN A 84 -20.08 -6.84 7.97
CA GLN A 84 -20.65 -7.84 7.06
C GLN A 84 -19.87 -7.92 5.75
N GLU A 85 -19.44 -6.78 5.20
CA GLU A 85 -18.62 -6.74 3.99
C GLU A 85 -17.24 -7.36 4.21
N ILE A 86 -16.59 -7.08 5.35
CA ILE A 86 -15.32 -7.72 5.72
C ILE A 86 -15.51 -9.22 5.91
N SER A 87 -16.61 -9.66 6.54
CA SER A 87 -16.91 -11.08 6.72
C SER A 87 -17.15 -11.79 5.38
N LYS A 88 -17.88 -11.15 4.44
CA LYS A 88 -18.10 -11.67 3.10
C LYS A 88 -16.79 -11.77 2.34
N PHE A 89 -15.95 -10.74 2.41
CA PHE A 89 -14.61 -10.75 1.83
C PHE A 89 -13.72 -11.87 2.41
N ALA A 90 -13.77 -12.09 3.73
CA ALA A 90 -13.04 -13.18 4.38
C ALA A 90 -13.48 -14.57 3.88
N MET A 91 -14.75 -14.73 3.51
CA MET A 91 -15.27 -15.97 2.92
C MET A 91 -14.90 -16.12 1.44
N GLU A 92 -14.97 -15.04 0.66
CA GLU A 92 -14.69 -15.06 -0.78
C GLU A 92 -13.19 -15.15 -1.10
N SER A 93 -12.33 -14.66 -0.21
CA SER A 93 -10.87 -14.62 -0.42
C SER A 93 -10.11 -14.76 0.90
N PRO A 94 -10.10 -15.97 1.51
CA PRO A 94 -9.55 -16.20 2.84
C PRO A 94 -8.03 -15.92 2.93
N GLU A 95 -7.26 -16.25 1.89
CA GLU A 95 -5.81 -16.02 1.86
C GLU A 95 -5.47 -14.53 1.84
N VAL A 96 -6.19 -13.76 1.02
CA VAL A 96 -6.01 -12.30 0.92
C VAL A 96 -6.43 -11.62 2.22
N TYR A 97 -7.55 -12.06 2.81
CA TYR A 97 -7.99 -11.57 4.11
C TYR A 97 -6.97 -11.83 5.22
N GLN A 98 -6.36 -13.02 5.26
CA GLN A 98 -5.31 -13.33 6.25
C GLN A 98 -4.11 -12.39 6.11
N GLN A 99 -3.60 -12.20 4.88
CA GLN A 99 -2.48 -11.30 4.64
C GLN A 99 -2.79 -9.86 5.07
N TYR A 100 -3.99 -9.36 4.76
CA TYR A 100 -4.42 -8.02 5.17
C TYR A 100 -4.55 -7.89 6.68
N ARG A 101 -5.13 -8.90 7.34
CA ARG A 101 -5.28 -8.93 8.79
C ARG A 101 -3.92 -8.93 9.50
N GLU A 102 -2.98 -9.75 9.05
CA GLU A 102 -1.62 -9.79 9.60
C GLU A 102 -0.90 -8.45 9.44
N ARG A 103 -0.98 -7.85 8.25
CA ARG A 103 -0.39 -6.54 7.99
C ARG A 103 -1.01 -5.46 8.87
N TYR A 104 -2.33 -5.43 8.99
CA TYR A 104 -3.05 -4.47 9.84
C TYR A 104 -2.62 -4.57 11.31
N HIS A 105 -2.52 -5.78 11.86
CA HIS A 105 -2.03 -5.96 13.23
C HIS A 105 -0.57 -5.53 13.39
N ARG A 106 0.31 -5.84 12.43
CA ARG A 106 1.71 -5.39 12.45
C ARG A 106 1.82 -3.87 12.44
N GLU A 107 1.05 -3.18 11.62
CA GLU A 107 1.04 -1.70 11.58
C GLU A 107 0.57 -1.10 12.92
N GLN A 108 -0.44 -1.69 13.55
CA GLN A 108 -0.91 -1.28 14.88
C GLN A 108 0.17 -1.49 15.96
N ASP A 109 0.83 -2.65 15.94
CA ASP A 109 1.93 -2.95 16.87
C ASP A 109 3.11 -2.00 16.68
N GLU A 110 3.47 -1.66 15.44
CA GLU A 110 4.51 -0.67 15.15
C GLU A 110 4.11 0.74 15.60
N ALA A 111 2.87 1.15 15.38
CA ALA A 111 2.35 2.44 15.84
C ALA A 111 2.37 2.52 17.37
N GLN A 112 1.96 1.44 18.05
CA GLN A 112 2.00 1.33 19.51
C GLN A 112 3.45 1.35 20.04
N GLN A 113 4.37 0.63 19.38
CA GLN A 113 5.79 0.66 19.74
C GLN A 113 6.38 2.07 19.56
N ARG A 114 6.06 2.77 18.47
CA ARG A 114 6.47 4.17 18.26
C ARG A 114 5.88 5.11 19.31
N HIS A 115 4.62 4.90 19.71
CA HIS A 115 4.01 5.65 20.80
C HIS A 115 4.74 5.41 22.13
N ASN A 116 4.99 4.14 22.48
CA ASN A 116 5.70 3.77 23.70
C ASN A 116 7.14 4.31 23.73
N ARG A 117 7.87 4.27 22.60
CA ARG A 117 9.21 4.87 22.48
C ARG A 117 9.21 6.37 22.77
N ARG A 118 8.25 7.11 22.20
CA ARG A 118 8.10 8.56 22.45
C ARG A 118 7.85 8.86 23.93
N LEU A 119 7.05 8.04 24.61
CA LEU A 119 6.84 8.16 26.06
C LEU A 119 8.12 7.89 26.86
N THR A 120 8.91 6.87 26.48
CA THR A 120 10.17 6.58 27.15
C THR A 120 11.24 7.65 26.89
N GLU A 121 11.32 8.23 25.70
CA GLU A 121 12.29 9.30 25.40
C GLU A 121 11.93 10.60 26.13
N ALA A 122 10.64 10.96 26.21
CA ALA A 122 10.15 12.13 26.93
C ALA A 122 10.38 12.06 28.46
N THR A 123 10.47 10.86 29.03
CA THR A 123 10.75 10.67 30.47
C THR A 123 12.23 10.84 30.83
N PHE A 124 13.16 10.69 29.87
CA PHE A 124 14.59 10.94 30.10
C PHE A 124 14.97 12.43 30.02
N THR A 125 14.19 13.25 29.32
CA THR A 125 14.46 14.70 29.17
C THR A 125 13.90 15.56 30.31
N ASN A 126 13.08 14.99 31.20
CA ASN A 126 12.36 15.72 32.25
C ASN A 126 12.84 15.36 33.68
N LYS A 127 14.08 14.91 33.83
CA LYS A 127 14.70 14.84 35.17
C LYS A 127 15.27 16.22 35.48
N PRO A 128 14.81 16.92 36.55
CA PRO A 128 15.47 18.15 36.96
C PRO A 128 16.92 17.80 37.31
N TYR A 129 17.85 18.49 36.66
CA TYR A 129 19.27 18.31 36.82
C TYR A 129 19.66 18.69 38.27
N SER A 130 19.63 17.72 39.19
CA SER A 130 20.08 17.95 40.56
C SER A 130 21.60 17.72 40.62
N PHE A 131 22.36 18.76 40.33
CA PHE A 131 23.75 18.83 40.79
C PHE A 131 23.74 18.98 42.32
N ARG A 132 24.47 18.09 43.00
CA ARG A 132 24.75 18.14 44.44
C ARG A 132 26.25 18.30 44.62
#